data_AF-A0A2X1Q9C8-F1
#
_entry.id   AF-A0A2X1Q9C8-F1
#
_cell.length_a   1.000
_cell.length_b   1.000
_cell.length_c   1.000
_cell.angle_alpha   90.00
_cell.angle_beta   90.00
_cell.angle_gamma   90.00
#
_symmetry.space_group_name_H-M   'P 1'
#
loop_
_entity.id
_entity.type
_entity.pdbx_description
1 polymer ?
#
loop_
_entity_poly.entity_id
_entity_poly.type
_entity_poly.pdbx_seq_one_letter_code
_entity_poly.pdbx_strand_id
1 'polypeptide(L)' 'MLTRLREIVEKVASAPRLNEALNILVTDICLAMDTEVCSVYLADHDRRCYYLMATRGLKKPRGRTVTLAF' A
#
# COMPACT_ATOMS: atom_id res chain seq x y z
N MET A 1 -1.12 21.48 7.84
CA MET A 1 -0.40 20.47 7.04
C MET A 1 0.03 19.23 7.84
N LEU A 2 0.35 19.32 9.14
CA LEU A 2 0.69 18.15 10.00
C LEU A 2 -0.50 17.24 10.36
N THR A 3 -1.75 17.70 10.23
CA THR A 3 -2.95 16.93 10.63
C THR A 3 -3.18 15.71 9.75
N ARG A 4 -3.02 15.87 8.43
CA ARG A 4 -3.41 14.85 7.44
C ARG A 4 -2.52 13.61 7.49
N LEU A 5 -1.20 13.80 7.64
CA LEU A 5 -0.29 12.67 7.83
C LEU A 5 -0.55 11.95 9.16
N ARG A 6 -0.80 12.70 10.24
CA ARG A 6 -1.10 12.12 11.56
C ARG A 6 -2.36 11.26 11.52
N GLU A 7 -3.44 11.76 10.92
CA GLU A 7 -4.68 11.01 10.74
C GLU A 7 -4.47 9.70 9.96
N ILE A 8 -3.64 9.74 8.91
CA ILE A 8 -3.31 8.53 8.13
C ILE A 8 -2.59 7.51 9.01
N VAL A 9 -1.57 7.95 9.77
CA VAL A 9 -0.80 7.06 10.65
C VAL A 9 -1.69 6.46 11.75
N GLU A 10 -2.56 7.26 12.36
CA GLU A 10 -3.50 6.79 13.41
C GLU A 10 -4.49 5.75 12.88
N LYS A 11 -5.05 5.95 11.68
CA LYS A 11 -5.94 4.97 11.04
C LYS A 11 -5.22 3.67 10.71
N VAL A 12 -4.00 3.77 10.16
CA VAL A 12 -3.18 2.61 9.80
C VAL A 12 -2.78 1.81 11.05
N ALA A 13 -2.40 2.50 12.14
CA ALA A 13 -2.04 1.86 13.40
C ALA A 13 -3.23 1.17 14.09
N SER A 14 -4.46 1.65 13.84
CA SER A 14 -5.68 1.08 14.41
C SER A 14 -6.24 -0.11 13.61
N ALA A 15 -5.65 -0.43 12.46
CA ALA A 15 -6.13 -1.51 11.61
C ALA A 15 -5.78 -2.90 12.20
N PRO A 16 -6.72 -3.87 12.21
CA PRO A 16 -6.52 -5.15 12.88
C PRO A 16 -5.61 -6.13 12.12
N ARG A 17 -5.35 -5.88 10.83
CA ARG A 17 -4.56 -6.75 9.95
C ARG A 17 -3.67 -5.94 9.03
N LEU A 18 -2.48 -6.47 8.74
CA LEU A 18 -1.51 -5.83 7.83
C LEU A 18 -2.12 -5.48 6.47
N ASN A 19 -2.86 -6.41 5.86
CA ASN A 19 -3.48 -6.16 4.55
C ASN A 19 -4.49 -5.01 4.58
N GLU A 20 -5.25 -4.86 5.67
CA GLU A 20 -6.18 -3.75 5.83
C GLU A 20 -5.43 -2.43 6.05
N ALA A 21 -4.40 -2.46 6.91
CA ALA A 21 -3.52 -1.32 7.18
C ALA A 21 -2.89 -0.78 5.88
N LEU A 22 -2.33 -1.67 5.05
CA LEU A 22 -1.71 -1.32 3.77
C LEU A 22 -2.74 -0.76 2.77
N ASN A 23 -3.97 -1.31 2.75
CA ASN A 23 -5.03 -0.78 1.90
C ASN A 23 -5.47 0.63 2.33
N ILE A 24 -5.59 0.90 3.63
CA ILE A 24 -5.86 2.24 4.15
C ILE A 24 -4.73 3.19 3.75
N LEU A 25 -3.48 2.77 3.95
CA LEU A 25 -2.29 3.56 3.64
C LEU A 25 -2.27 4.01 2.16
N VAL A 26 -2.37 3.06 1.21
CA VAL A 26 -2.35 3.43 -0.22
C VAL A 26 -3.56 4.26 -0.61
N THR A 27 -4.69 4.08 0.07
CA THR A 27 -5.93 4.81 -0.22
C THR A 27 -5.83 6.26 0.20
N ASP A 28 -5.44 6.50 1.45
CA ASP A 28 -5.43 7.85 2.02
C ASP A 28 -4.21 8.65 1.53
N ILE A 29 -3.05 8.02 1.31
CA ILE A 29 -1.88 8.69 0.71
C ILE A 29 -2.20 9.14 -0.72
N CYS A 30 -2.80 8.28 -1.54
CA CYS A 30 -3.16 8.63 -2.92
C CYS A 30 -4.06 9.86 -2.98
N LEU A 31 -5.02 9.97 -2.04
CA LEU A 31 -5.90 11.13 -1.91
C LEU A 31 -5.21 12.36 -1.31
N ALA A 32 -4.29 12.16 -0.37
CA ALA A 32 -3.57 13.26 0.27
C ALA A 32 -2.57 13.93 -0.69
N MET A 33 -1.98 13.13 -1.58
CA MET A 33 -0.98 13.55 -2.56
C MET A 33 -1.57 13.95 -3.92
N ASP A 34 -2.89 13.80 -4.11
CA ASP A 34 -3.59 14.06 -5.38
C ASP A 34 -2.98 13.31 -6.58
N THR A 35 -2.67 12.03 -6.37
CA THR A 35 -2.06 11.17 -7.38
C THR A 35 -3.04 10.15 -7.92
N GLU A 36 -2.83 9.67 -9.14
CA GLU A 36 -3.67 8.64 -9.75
C GLU A 36 -3.39 7.23 -9.20
N VAL A 37 -2.14 6.96 -8.79
CA VAL A 37 -1.69 5.64 -8.37
C VAL A 37 -0.83 5.71 -7.11
N CYS A 38 -1.13 4.86 -6.13
CA CYS A 38 -0.26 4.58 -4.98
C CYS A 38 -0.18 3.07 -4.76
N SER A 39 1.02 2.52 -4.64
CA SER A 39 1.23 1.08 -4.46
C SER A 39 2.33 0.80 -3.45
N VAL A 40 2.13 -0.22 -2.62
CA VAL A 40 3.12 -0.70 -1.65
C VAL A 40 3.60 -2.08 -2.07
N TYR A 41 4.92 -2.21 -2.17
CA TYR A 41 5.60 -3.46 -2.42
C TYR A 41 6.42 -3.86 -1.19
N LEU A 42 6.36 -5.14 -0.80
CA LEU A 42 7.23 -5.68 0.24
C LEU A 42 8.38 -6.44 -0.40
N ALA A 43 9.59 -6.20 0.10
CA ALA A 43 10.77 -6.95 -0.28
C ALA A 43 10.68 -8.38 0.26
N ASP A 44 10.85 -9.35 -0.62
CA ASP A 44 11.12 -10.74 -0.26
C ASP A 44 12.56 -11.04 -0.69
N HIS A 45 13.44 -11.13 0.31
CA HIS A 45 14.86 -11.35 0.11
C HIS A 45 15.17 -12.80 -0.28
N ASP A 46 14.37 -13.78 0.17
CA ASP A 46 14.54 -15.18 -0.17
C ASP A 46 14.29 -15.42 -1.66
N ARG A 47 13.25 -14.77 -2.20
CA ARG A 47 12.87 -14.86 -3.61
C ARG A 47 13.48 -13.77 -4.48
N ARG A 48 14.24 -12.85 -3.89
CA ARG A 48 14.85 -11.68 -4.56
C ARG A 48 13.85 -10.94 -5.45
N CYS A 49 12.70 -10.56 -4.88
CA CYS A 49 11.69 -9.81 -5.61
C CYS A 49 10.85 -8.93 -4.67
N TYR A 50 10.13 -7.97 -5.27
CA TYR A 50 9.20 -7.10 -4.55
C TYR A 50 7.76 -7.49 -4.83
N TYR A 51 7.02 -7.87 -3.79
CA TYR A 51 5.63 -8.32 -3.87
C TYR A 51 4.64 -7.17 -3.73
N LEU A 52 3.73 -7.01 -4.70
CA LEU A 52 2.65 -6.03 -4.61
C LEU A 52 1.62 -6.43 -3.54
N MET A 53 1.68 -5.77 -2.38
CA MET A 53 0.77 -6.03 -1.27
C MET A 53 -0.54 -5.27 -1.42
N ALA A 54 -0.46 -3.95 -1.60
CA ALA A 54 -1.62 -3.07 -1.72
C ALA A 54 -1.42 -2.07 -2.88
N THR A 55 -2.51 -1.71 -3.55
CA THR A 55 -2.50 -0.71 -4.61
C THR A 55 -3.84 0.00 -4.68
N ARG A 56 -3.79 1.30 -4.97
CA ARG A 56 -4.90 2.11 -5.45
C ARG A 56 -4.54 2.64 -6.83
N GLY A 57 -5.44 2.48 -7.79
CA GLY A 57 -5.28 2.92 -9.18
C GLY A 57 -4.84 1.81 -10.15
N LEU A 58 -4.09 0.80 -9.71
CA LEU A 58 -3.74 -0.35 -10.55
C LEU A 58 -4.74 -1.50 -10.41
N LYS A 59 -5.02 -2.21 -11.50
CA LYS A 59 -5.80 -3.45 -11.47
C LYS A 59 -4.93 -4.61 -11.00
N LYS A 60 -5.19 -5.10 -9.79
CA LYS A 60 -4.57 -6.33 -9.29
C LYS A 60 -5.27 -7.55 -9.93
N PRO A 61 -4.58 -8.39 -10.73
CA PRO A 61 -5.18 -9.57 -11.31
C PRO A 61 -5.61 -10.55 -10.20
N ARG A 62 -6.85 -11.05 -10.28
CA ARG A 62 -7.38 -12.00 -9.29
C ARG A 62 -6.57 -13.29 -9.30
N GLY A 63 -6.16 -13.75 -8.12
CA GLY A 63 -5.43 -15.01 -7.94
C GLY A 63 -3.99 -14.99 -8.47
N ARG A 64 -3.46 -13.83 -8.89
CA ARG A 64 -2.07 -13.70 -9.32
C ARG A 64 -1.33 -12.71 -8.44
N THR A 65 -0.13 -13.13 -8.04
CA THR A 65 0.80 -12.29 -7.34
C THR A 65 1.60 -11.47 -8.37
N VAL A 66 1.65 -10.15 -8.18
CA VAL A 66 2.46 -9.26 -9.02
C VAL A 66 3.78 -9.01 -8.32
N THR A 67 4.88 -9.21 -9.03
CA THR A 67 6.23 -9.03 -8.51
C THR A 67 7.06 -8.14 -9.42
N LEU A 68 7.93 -7.33 -8.81
CA LEU A 68 9.02 -6.65 -9.50
C LEU A 68 10.33 -7.37 -9.21
N ALA A 69 11.25 -7.38 -10.18
CA ALA A 69 12.61 -7.84 -9.95
C ALA A 69 13.31 -6.93 -8.93
N PHE A 70 14.23 -7.50 -8.15
CA PHE A 70 15.05 -6.75 -7.21
C PHE A 70 16.05 -5.84 -7.94
#